data_AF-A0A511HGX1-F1
#
_entry.id   AF-A0A511HGX1-F1
#
_cell.length_a   1.000
_cell.length_b   1.000
_cell.length_c   1.000
_cell.angle_alpha   90.00
_cell.angle_beta   90.00
_cell.angle_gamma   90.00
#
_symmetry.space_group_name_H-M   'P 1'
#
loop_
_entity.id
_entity.type
_entity.pdbx_description
1 polymer ?
#
loop_
_entity_poly.entity_id
_entity_poly.type
_entity_poly.pdbx_seq_one_letter_code
_entity_poly.pdbx_strand_id
1 'polypeptide(L)'
;MRVDIYSKPNCSLCDKAAAVVESVRARIPFELRIISILEDAEAFTAWRYDIPVVVIEGVPAFKHRVDAAEFEARLHEVKGGTTIAKSAAQNG
;
A
#
# COMPACT_ATOMS: atom_id res chain seq x y z
N MET A 1 -0.85 -2.39 13.67
CA MET A 1 -1.08 -2.44 12.22
C MET A 1 -0.12 -1.49 11.55
N ARG A 2 0.69 -2.00 10.61
CA ARG A 2 1.73 -1.31 9.86
C ARG A 2 1.38 -1.36 8.37
N VAL A 3 1.59 -0.23 7.72
CA VAL A 3 1.39 -0.02 6.30
C VAL A 3 2.68 0.56 5.72
N ASP A 4 3.21 -0.09 4.70
CA ASP A 4 4.39 0.35 3.98
C ASP A 4 4.01 0.77 2.56
N ILE A 5 4.55 1.89 2.08
CA ILE A 5 4.42 2.34 0.69
C ILE A 5 5.79 2.29 0.04
N TYR A 6 5.98 1.39 -0.91
CA TYR A 6 7.15 1.37 -1.77
C TYR A 6 6.96 2.38 -2.90
N SER A 7 7.88 3.34 -2.99
CA SER A 7 7.79 4.50 -3.87
C SER A 7 9.17 4.87 -4.45
N LYS A 8 9.21 5.91 -5.28
CA LYS A 8 10.46 6.55 -5.72
C LYS A 8 10.25 8.06 -5.78
N PRO A 9 11.32 8.88 -5.71
CA PRO A 9 11.21 10.33 -5.92
C PRO A 9 10.64 10.67 -7.31
N ASN A 10 9.96 11.81 -7.39
CA ASN A 10 9.34 12.35 -8.62
C ASN A 10 8.35 11.38 -9.27
N CYS A 11 7.44 10.81 -8.46
CA CYS A 11 6.44 9.83 -8.89
C CYS A 11 5.04 10.33 -8.53
N SER A 12 4.32 10.92 -9.49
CA SER A 12 2.99 11.48 -9.25
C SER A 12 1.94 10.45 -8.82
N LEU A 13 2.10 9.17 -9.19
CA LEU A 13 1.24 8.09 -8.69
C LEU A 13 1.50 7.81 -7.21
N CYS A 14 2.77 7.85 -6.81
CA CYS A 14 3.20 7.62 -5.43
C CYS A 14 2.67 8.72 -4.50
N ASP A 15 2.73 9.99 -4.94
CA ASP A 15 2.18 11.12 -4.18
C ASP A 15 0.67 10.96 -3.96
N LYS A 16 -0.07 10.53 -4.99
CA LYS A 16 -1.52 10.26 -4.90
C LYS A 16 -1.82 9.13 -3.92
N ALA A 17 -1.09 8.02 -4.01
CA ALA A 17 -1.25 6.89 -3.09
C ALA A 17 -0.96 7.30 -1.64
N ALA A 18 0.13 8.03 -1.39
CA ALA A 18 0.46 8.54 -0.07
C ALA A 18 -0.62 9.48 0.48
N ALA A 19 -1.17 10.38 -0.34
CA ALA A 19 -2.25 11.27 0.08
C ALA A 19 -3.53 10.51 0.48
N VAL A 20 -3.90 9.47 -0.28
CA VAL A 20 -5.04 8.61 0.06
C VAL A 20 -4.80 7.87 1.37
N VAL A 21 -3.62 7.25 1.51
CA VAL A 21 -3.26 6.50 2.72
C VAL A 21 -3.23 7.40 3.95
N GLU A 22 -2.66 8.61 3.85
CA GLU A 22 -2.62 9.57 4.97
C GLU A 22 -4.02 10.06 5.36
N SER A 23 -4.90 10.29 4.37
CA SER A 23 -6.32 10.63 4.63
C SER A 23 -7.01 9.52 5.43
N VAL A 24 -6.81 8.26 5.05
CA VAL A 24 -7.37 7.12 5.77
C VAL A 24 -6.74 6.97 7.15
N ARG A 25 -5.44 7.24 7.30
CA ARG A 25 -4.72 7.21 8.58
C ARG A 25 -5.32 8.14 9.63
N ALA A 26 -5.86 9.28 9.20
CA ALA A 26 -6.56 10.22 10.09
C ALA A 26 -7.85 9.63 10.69
N ARG A 27 -8.48 8.66 10.02
CA ARG A 27 -9.69 7.96 10.48
C ARG A 27 -9.36 6.65 11.20
N ILE A 28 -8.36 5.92 10.70
CA ILE A 28 -7.94 4.61 11.19
C ILE A 28 -6.45 4.69 11.54
N PRO A 29 -6.06 4.76 12.83
CA PRO A 29 -4.65 4.86 13.19
C PRO A 29 -3.89 3.57 12.85
N PHE A 30 -2.74 3.75 12.20
CA PHE A 30 -1.72 2.76 11.88
C PHE A 30 -0.34 3.41 11.72
N GLU A 31 0.71 2.57 11.76
CA GLU A 31 2.07 2.98 11.47
C GLU A 31 2.28 3.03 9.96
N LEU A 32 2.60 4.21 9.41
CA LEU A 32 2.89 4.38 7.98
C LEU A 32 4.40 4.54 7.77
N ARG A 33 4.97 3.76 6.85
CA ARG A 33 6.36 3.94 6.37
C ARG A 33 6.35 4.12 4.86
N ILE A 34 7.09 5.12 4.38
CA ILE A 34 7.32 5.33 2.95
C ILE A 34 8.76 4.92 2.67
N ILE A 35 8.94 3.94 1.80
CA ILE A 35 10.22 3.31 1.50
C ILE A 35 10.56 3.60 0.05
N SER A 36 11.75 4.15 -0.19
CA SER A 36 12.26 4.31 -1.55
C SER A 36 12.76 2.97 -2.07
N ILE A 37 12.25 2.52 -3.21
CA ILE A 37 12.78 1.33 -3.87
C ILE A 37 14.21 1.55 -4.39
N LEU A 38 14.70 2.79 -4.43
CA LEU A 38 16.06 3.08 -4.92
C LEU A 38 17.13 2.75 -3.88
N GLU A 39 16.76 2.65 -2.62
CA GLU A 39 17.67 2.39 -1.49
C GLU A 39 17.76 0.89 -1.16
N ASP A 40 16.91 0.06 -1.76
CA ASP A 40 16.81 -1.37 -1.50
C ASP A 40 16.75 -2.15 -2.82
N ALA A 41 17.79 -2.95 -3.09
CA ALA A 41 17.93 -3.67 -4.36
C ALA A 41 16.86 -4.76 -4.55
N GLU A 42 16.36 -5.35 -3.46
CA GLU A 42 15.32 -6.37 -3.49
C GLU A 42 13.98 -5.73 -3.84
N ALA A 43 13.63 -4.63 -3.17
CA ALA A 43 12.44 -3.82 -3.44
C ALA A 43 12.48 -3.22 -4.85
N PHE A 44 13.66 -2.76 -5.31
CA PHE A 44 13.82 -2.32 -6.70
C PHE A 44 13.47 -3.42 -7.69
N THR A 45 14.03 -4.61 -7.47
CA THR A 45 13.82 -5.75 -8.38
C THR A 45 12.35 -6.21 -8.35
N ALA A 46 11.73 -6.25 -7.18
CA ALA A 46 10.36 -6.69 -7.00
C ALA A 46 9.32 -5.67 -7.52
N TRP A 47 9.55 -4.37 -7.30
CA TRP A 47 8.49 -3.36 -7.39
C TRP A 47 8.72 -2.23 -8.40
N ARG A 48 9.88 -2.12 -9.05
CA ARG A 48 10.20 -1.02 -10.00
C ARG A 48 9.14 -0.69 -11.05
N TYR A 49 8.34 -1.67 -11.46
CA TYR A 49 7.27 -1.52 -12.46
C TYR A 49 5.86 -1.38 -11.86
N ASP A 50 5.73 -1.66 -10.56
CA ASP A 50 4.47 -1.75 -9.84
C ASP A 50 4.25 -0.60 -8.85
N ILE A 51 5.25 0.28 -8.67
CA ILE A 51 5.14 1.42 -7.76
C ILE A 51 4.01 2.40 -8.18
N PRO A 52 3.27 2.97 -7.22
CA PRO A 52 3.36 2.70 -5.77
C PRO A 52 2.80 1.33 -5.39
N VAL A 53 3.49 0.64 -4.48
CA VAL A 53 3.00 -0.61 -3.87
C VAL A 53 2.69 -0.37 -2.41
N VAL A 54 1.46 -0.63 -1.99
CA VAL A 54 1.04 -0.56 -0.59
C VAL A 54 1.02 -1.97 -0.02
N VAL A 55 1.72 -2.13 1.10
CA VAL A 55 1.87 -3.39 1.82
C VAL A 55 1.28 -3.21 3.22
N ILE A 56 0.37 -4.09 3.62
CA ILE A 56 -0.29 -4.06 4.93
C ILE A 56 0.16 -5.30 5.70
N GLU A 57 0.76 -5.13 6.87
CA GLU A 57 1.29 -6.24 7.68
C GLU A 57 2.22 -7.19 6.88
N GLY A 58 3.04 -6.63 5.99
CA GLY A 58 3.96 -7.41 5.14
C GLY A 58 3.31 -8.06 3.91
N VAL A 59 1.99 -7.92 3.71
CA VAL A 59 1.28 -8.46 2.54
C VAL A 59 0.98 -7.33 1.53
N PRO A 60 1.45 -7.44 0.27
CA PRO A 60 1.08 -6.51 -0.79
C PRO A 60 -0.43 -6.48 -1.01
N ALA A 61 -1.02 -5.29 -0.90
CA ALA A 61 -2.46 -5.08 -0.98
C ALA A 61 -2.86 -4.26 -2.22
N PHE A 62 -2.07 -3.25 -2.59
CA PHE A 62 -2.37 -2.37 -3.72
C PHE A 62 -1.13 -2.09 -4.56
N LYS A 63 -1.33 -1.87 -5.86
CA LYS A 63 -0.29 -1.49 -6.83
C LYS A 63 -0.85 -0.40 -7.75
N HIS A 64 0.00 0.53 -8.18
CA HIS A 64 -0.29 1.66 -9.10
C HIS A 64 -1.32 2.70 -8.62
N ARG A 65 -2.44 2.25 -8.05
CA ARG A 65 -3.55 3.06 -7.56
C ARG A 65 -4.02 2.54 -6.21
N VAL A 66 -4.49 3.47 -5.39
CA VAL A 66 -5.09 3.19 -4.08
C VAL A 66 -6.39 3.96 -4.02
N ASP A 67 -7.49 3.25 -3.86
CA ASP A 67 -8.78 3.84 -3.54
C ASP A 67 -8.95 3.90 -2.01
N ALA A 68 -9.53 4.99 -1.51
CA ALA A 68 -9.68 5.20 -0.07
C ALA A 68 -10.65 4.18 0.56
N ALA A 69 -11.76 3.88 -0.11
CA ALA A 69 -12.78 2.97 0.42
C ALA A 69 -12.28 1.52 0.40
N GLU A 70 -11.62 1.10 -0.68
CA GLU A 70 -11.00 -0.23 -0.76
C GLU A 70 -9.89 -0.40 0.28
N PHE A 71 -9.05 0.63 0.46
CA PHE A 71 -8.00 0.61 1.46
C PHE A 71 -8.59 0.52 2.88
N GLU A 72 -9.61 1.33 3.20
CA GLU A 72 -10.31 1.25 4.49
C GLU A 72 -10.90 -0.13 4.76
N ALA A 73 -11.63 -0.70 3.79
CA ALA A 73 -12.20 -2.04 3.91
C ALA A 73 -11.12 -3.07 4.23
N ARG A 74 -10.00 -3.01 3.50
CA ARG A 74 -8.83 -3.88 3.71
C ARG A 74 -8.25 -3.77 5.12
N LEU A 75 -8.14 -2.56 5.66
CA LEU A 75 -7.66 -2.33 7.02
C LEU A 75 -8.61 -2.91 8.07
N HIS A 76 -9.93 -2.83 7.85
CA HIS A 76 -10.91 -3.43 8.74
C HIS A 76 -10.86 -4.96 8.73
N GLU A 77 -10.68 -5.59 7.56
CA GLU A 77 -10.50 -7.06 7.45
C GLU A 77 -9.28 -7.54 8.24
N VAL A 78 -8.15 -6.84 8.08
CA VAL A 78 -6.89 -7.16 8.77
C VAL A 78 -7.01 -6.93 10.28
N LYS A 79 -7.63 -5.82 10.72
CA LYS A 79 -7.88 -5.56 12.15
C LYS A 79 -8.87 -6.56 12.77
N GLY A 80 -9.85 -7.03 12.00
CA GLY A 80 -10.89 -7.96 12.44
C GLY A 80 -10.44 -9.43 12.51
N GLY A 81 -9.18 -9.74 12.16
CA GLY A 81 -8.62 -11.08 12.29
C GLY A 81 -9.17 -12.10 11.27
N THR A 82 -9.81 -11.64 10.19
CA THR A 82 -10.25 -12.57 9.14
C THR A 82 -9.03 -12.97 8.32
N THR A 83 -8.70 -14.26 8.32
CA THR A 83 -7.61 -14.85 7.53
C THR A 83 -7.75 -14.42 6.07
N ILE A 84 -6.76 -13.68 5.57
CA ILE A 84 -6.69 -13.24 4.18
C ILE A 84 -6.36 -14.45 3.31
N ALA A 85 -7.39 -15.20 2.96
CA ALA A 85 -7.39 -16.04 1.79
C ALA A 85 -8.31 -15.39 0.75
N LYS A 86 -7.72 -15.06 -0.41
CA LYS A 86 -8.38 -14.79 -1.70
C LYS A 86 -8.93 -13.36 -1.93
N SER A 87 -8.19 -12.57 -2.70
CA SER A 87 -8.57 -12.35 -4.11
C SER A 87 -7.48 -11.60 -4.86
N ALA A 88 -6.78 -12.34 -5.73
CA ALA A 88 -6.26 -11.79 -6.97
C ALA A 88 -7.47 -11.44 -7.86
N ALA A 89 -7.76 -10.15 -8.03
CA ALA A 89 -8.60 -9.65 -9.10
C ALA A 89 -8.37 -8.13 -9.24
N GLN A 90 -7.29 -7.76 -9.91
CA GLN A 90 -7.22 -6.45 -10.58
C GLN A 90 -7.51 -6.74 -12.05
N ASN A 91 -8.76 -6.49 -12.48
CA ASN A 91 -9.19 -6.50 -13.87
C ASN A 91 -9.59 -5.07 -14.25
N GLY A 92 -9.09 -4.56 -15.38
CA GLY A 92 -9.52 -3.31 -16.01
C GLY A 92 -8.41 -2.62 -16.78
#